data_AF-A0A970DT49-F1
#
_entry.id   AF-A0A970DT49-F1
#
_cell.length_a   1.000
_cell.length_b   1.000
_cell.length_c   1.000
_cell.angle_alpha   90.00
_cell.angle_beta   90.00
_cell.angle_gamma   90.00
#
_symmetry.space_group_name_H-M   'P 1'
#
loop_
_entity.id
_entity.type
_entity.pdbx_description
1 polymer ?
#
loop_
_entity_poly.entity_id
_entity_poly.type
_entity_poly.pdbx_seq_one_letter_code
_entity_poly.pdbx_strand_id
1 'polypeptide(L)'
;MFKLILKKDNPLKCNVIIGIRLGYDDNVLPFKVEVVVKGYFELEDKEPTELDGICKFYLQNGTAILYPYLRAMVTTITSTGNYQAIILPTVNFYKLIENCNIEEVSLPSEMYEEFNQYI
;
A
#
# COMPACT_ATOMS: atom_id res chain seq x y z
N MET A 1 -6.54 2.78 -2.09
CA MET A 1 -6.43 2.91 -0.62
C MET A 1 -5.06 2.45 -0.18
N PHE A 2 -4.43 3.11 0.79
CA PHE A 2 -3.19 2.65 1.42
C PHE A 2 -3.36 2.66 2.94
N LYS A 3 -2.65 1.76 3.62
CA LYS A 3 -2.65 1.58 5.08
C LYS A 3 -1.25 1.23 5.55
N LEU A 4 -0.98 1.44 6.84
CA LEU A 4 0.24 0.97 7.48
C LEU A 4 -0.10 0.22 8.78
N ILE A 5 0.76 -0.72 9.15
CA ILE A 5 0.70 -1.40 10.44
C ILE A 5 2.10 -1.30 11.05
N LEU A 6 2.22 -0.61 12.18
CA LEU A 6 3.48 -0.60 12.95
C LEU A 6 3.55 -1.82 13.86
N LYS A 7 4.75 -2.37 14.01
CA LYS A 7 5.00 -3.36 15.06
C LYS A 7 4.96 -2.66 16.43
N LYS A 8 4.16 -3.22 17.35
CA LYS A 8 3.85 -2.66 18.66
C LYS A 8 5.06 -2.11 19.44
N ASP A 9 6.12 -2.91 19.51
CA ASP A 9 7.30 -2.61 20.33
C ASP A 9 8.51 -2.17 19.51
N ASN A 10 8.35 -2.01 18.18
CA ASN A 10 9.44 -1.60 17.30
C ASN A 10 8.90 -0.85 16.08
N PRO A 11 8.81 0.50 16.12
CA PRO A 11 8.32 1.29 14.99
C PRO A 11 9.28 1.24 13.78
N LEU A 12 10.49 0.70 13.92
CA LEU A 12 11.41 0.46 12.80
C LEU A 12 11.02 -0.77 11.98
N LYS A 13 9.91 -1.45 12.30
CA LYS A 13 9.32 -2.49 11.46
C LYS A 13 7.87 -2.14 11.16
N CYS A 14 7.52 -2.17 9.87
CA CYS A 14 6.20 -1.77 9.40
C CYS A 14 5.74 -2.66 8.24
N ASN A 15 4.45 -2.97 8.20
CA ASN A 15 3.80 -3.40 6.96
C ASN A 15 3.15 -2.21 6.29
N VAL A 16 3.41 -1.99 5.00
CA VAL A 16 2.69 -1.02 4.17
C VAL A 16 1.77 -1.79 3.23
N ILE A 17 0.52 -1.37 3.14
CA ILE A 17 -0.50 -2.01 2.33
C ILE A 17 -1.01 -1.01 1.31
N ILE A 18 -1.08 -1.41 0.05
CA ILE A 18 -1.75 -0.66 -1.01
C ILE A 18 -2.78 -1.55 -1.69
N GLY A 19 -3.96 -1.00 -1.97
CA GLY A 19 -5.03 -1.75 -2.63
C GLY A 19 -5.92 -0.89 -3.49
N ILE A 20 -6.53 -1.52 -4.49
CA ILE A 20 -7.48 -0.91 -5.40
C ILE A 20 -8.64 -1.85 -5.68
N ARG A 21 -9.84 -1.28 -5.81
CA ARG A 21 -11.07 -1.95 -6.22
C ARG A 21 -11.60 -1.25 -7.47
N LEU A 22 -11.92 -2.04 -8.49
CA LEU A 22 -12.47 -1.57 -9.76
C LEU A 22 -13.80 -2.28 -10.04
N GLY A 23 -14.80 -1.54 -10.52
CA GLY A 23 -16.10 -2.10 -10.92
C GLY A 23 -17.12 -2.31 -9.79
N TYR A 24 -16.91 -1.68 -8.62
CA TYR A 24 -17.78 -1.83 -7.45
C TYR A 24 -18.86 -0.74 -7.34
N ASP A 25 -18.58 0.48 -7.81
CA ASP A 25 -19.45 1.62 -7.53
C ASP A 25 -20.54 1.84 -8.59
N ASP A 26 -20.29 1.52 -9.88
CA ASP A 26 -21.21 1.96 -10.95
C ASP A 26 -21.49 0.92 -12.07
N ASN A 27 -21.09 -0.36 -11.94
CA ASN A 27 -21.24 -1.40 -12.98
C ASN A 27 -20.74 -1.02 -14.40
N VAL A 28 -19.98 0.06 -14.54
CA VAL A 28 -19.41 0.54 -15.82
C VAL A 28 -18.44 -0.50 -16.39
N LEU A 29 -17.74 -1.22 -15.50
CA LEU A 29 -16.87 -2.32 -15.89
C LEU A 29 -17.65 -3.64 -15.87
N PRO A 30 -17.49 -4.49 -16.89
CA PRO A 30 -18.15 -5.80 -16.98
C PRO A 30 -17.52 -6.85 -16.06
N PHE A 31 -16.62 -6.43 -15.16
CA PHE A 31 -15.90 -7.27 -14.22
C PHE A 31 -15.56 -6.48 -12.96
N LYS A 32 -15.23 -7.20 -11.90
CA LYS A 32 -14.74 -6.66 -10.63
C LYS A 32 -13.31 -7.14 -10.40
N VAL A 33 -12.44 -6.21 -10.04
CA VAL A 33 -11.04 -6.51 -9.71
C VAL A 33 -10.71 -5.88 -8.37
N GLU A 34 -10.16 -6.69 -7.48
CA GLU A 34 -9.56 -6.25 -6.22
C GLU A 34 -8.13 -6.77 -6.18
N VAL A 35 -7.18 -5.86 -6.00
CA VAL A 35 -5.77 -6.21 -5.82
C VAL A 35 -5.27 -5.51 -4.57
N VAL A 36 -4.61 -6.27 -3.69
CA VAL A 36 -3.99 -5.79 -2.47
C VAL A 36 -2.56 -6.30 -2.41
N VAL A 37 -1.62 -5.40 -2.19
CA VAL A 37 -0.19 -5.72 -2.03
C VAL A 37 0.24 -5.26 -0.65
N LYS A 38 0.82 -6.18 0.13
CA LYS A 38 1.42 -5.90 1.44
C LYS A 38 2.94 -6.03 1.29
N GLY A 39 3.67 -5.00 1.70
CA GLY A 39 5.13 -5.01 1.79
C GLY A 39 5.58 -4.96 3.24
N TYR A 40 6.64 -5.69 3.54
CA TYR A 40 7.37 -5.61 4.80
C TYR A 40 8.55 -4.65 4.64
N PHE A 41 8.68 -3.70 5.58
CA PHE A 41 9.76 -2.71 5.58
C PHE A 41 10.40 -2.63 6.96
N GLU A 42 11.72 -2.47 6.95
CA GLU A 42 12.54 -2.24 8.13
C GLU A 42 13.42 -1.01 7.89
N LEU A 43 13.47 -0.11 8.87
CA LEU A 43 14.37 1.04 8.85
C LEU A 43 15.62 0.71 9.67
N GLU A 44 16.78 1.08 9.13
CA GLU A 44 18.00 1.18 9.92
C GLU A 44 17.92 2.45 10.79
N ASP A 45 18.63 2.49 11.93
CA ASP A 45 18.58 3.50 13.02
C ASP A 45 18.94 4.97 12.64
N LYS A 46 18.66 5.41 11.42
CA LYS A 46 19.00 6.74 10.90
C LYS A 46 17.74 7.50 10.48
N GLU A 47 17.01 8.02 11.47
CA GLU A 47 15.90 8.98 11.34
C GLU A 47 14.72 8.49 10.45
N PRO A 48 13.47 8.97 10.66
CA PRO A 48 13.01 10.03 11.57
C PRO A 48 12.90 9.58 13.03
N THR A 49 13.01 10.51 13.97
CA THR A 49 12.91 10.25 15.41
C THR A 49 11.48 10.32 15.96
N GLU A 50 10.57 11.01 15.28
CA GLU A 50 9.17 11.13 15.68
C GLU A 50 8.26 10.11 14.97
N LEU A 51 7.30 9.54 15.70
CA LEU A 51 6.43 8.47 15.21
C LEU A 51 5.64 8.85 13.95
N ASP A 52 5.09 10.07 13.91
CA ASP A 52 4.35 10.58 12.73
C ASP A 52 5.27 10.70 11.50
N GLY A 53 6.50 11.18 11.72
CA GLY A 53 7.54 11.25 10.70
C GLY A 53 7.90 9.86 10.17
N ILE A 54 8.09 8.88 11.05
CA ILE A 54 8.35 7.47 10.70
C ILE A 54 7.20 6.91 9.85
N CYS A 55 5.95 7.11 10.28
CA CYS A 55 4.76 6.65 9.54
C CYS A 55 4.69 7.26 8.14
N LYS A 56 4.89 8.58 8.02
CA LYS A 56 4.91 9.27 6.73
C LYS A 56 6.03 8.76 5.84
N PHE A 57 7.22 8.51 6.42
CA PHE A 57 8.36 7.96 5.69
C PHE A 57 8.04 6.58 5.10
N TYR A 58 7.47 5.67 5.90
CA TYR A 58 7.03 4.35 5.41
C TYR A 58 5.99 4.47 4.33
N LEU A 59 4.96 5.30 4.53
CA LEU A 59 3.90 5.44 3.54
C LEU A 59 4.47 5.99 2.23
N GLN A 60 5.28 7.05 2.26
CA GLN A 60 5.78 7.71 1.05
C GLN A 60 6.64 6.75 0.22
N ASN A 61 7.62 6.13 0.86
CA ASN A 61 8.56 5.25 0.18
C ASN A 61 7.94 3.88 -0.11
N GLY A 62 7.26 3.29 0.87
CA GLY A 62 6.62 1.99 0.74
C GLY A 62 5.54 1.98 -0.34
N THR A 63 4.66 2.99 -0.39
CA THR A 63 3.66 3.06 -1.48
C THR A 63 4.31 3.31 -2.84
N ALA A 64 5.37 4.14 -2.92
CA ALA A 64 6.11 4.34 -4.18
C ALA A 64 6.79 3.05 -4.68
N ILE A 65 7.29 2.22 -3.77
CA ILE A 65 7.89 0.91 -4.08
C ILE A 65 6.83 -0.11 -4.49
N LEU A 66 5.70 -0.18 -3.77
CA LEU A 66 4.66 -1.19 -3.99
C LEU A 66 3.76 -0.86 -5.19
N TYR A 67 3.58 0.41 -5.53
CA TYR A 67 2.65 0.81 -6.58
C TYR A 67 2.96 0.26 -7.97
N PRO A 68 4.22 0.21 -8.44
CA PRO A 68 4.56 -0.48 -9.69
C PRO A 68 4.08 -1.92 -9.75
N TYR A 69 4.17 -2.68 -8.64
CA TYR A 69 3.69 -4.05 -8.55
C TYR A 69 2.17 -4.12 -8.62
N LEU A 70 1.47 -3.28 -7.84
CA LEU A 70 0.01 -3.18 -7.90
C LEU A 70 -0.48 -2.85 -9.32
N ARG A 71 0.14 -1.87 -9.96
CA ARG A 71 -0.18 -1.42 -11.32
C ARG A 71 0.01 -2.55 -12.33
N ALA A 72 1.14 -3.24 -12.27
CA ALA A 72 1.41 -4.39 -13.13
C ALA A 72 0.39 -5.52 -12.94
N MET A 73 0.06 -5.86 -11.68
CA MET A 73 -0.95 -6.88 -11.38
C MET A 73 -2.33 -6.53 -11.94
N VAL A 74 -2.78 -5.28 -11.77
CA VAL A 74 -4.07 -4.82 -12.33
C VAL A 74 -4.07 -4.92 -13.86
N THR A 75 -3.00 -4.46 -14.53
CA THR A 75 -2.91 -4.57 -15.99
C THR A 75 -2.90 -6.03 -16.44
N THR A 76 -2.12 -6.89 -15.78
CA THR A 76 -2.09 -8.32 -16.10
C THR A 76 -3.45 -8.97 -15.92
N ILE A 77 -4.10 -8.83 -14.76
CA ILE A 77 -5.40 -9.44 -14.47
C ILE A 77 -6.49 -8.95 -15.42
N THR A 78 -6.50 -7.66 -15.75
CA THR A 78 -7.51 -7.11 -16.67
C THR A 78 -7.24 -7.45 -18.13
N SER A 79 -5.98 -7.73 -18.49
CA SER A 79 -5.60 -8.17 -19.84
C SER A 79 -5.97 -9.62 -20.17
N THR A 80 -6.27 -10.47 -19.17
CA THR A 80 -6.64 -11.86 -19.43
C THR A 80 -8.05 -12.02 -19.99
N GLY A 81 -8.88 -10.98 -19.91
CA GLY A 81 -10.22 -10.96 -20.48
C GLY A 81 -10.24 -10.47 -21.94
N ASN A 82 -11.43 -10.50 -22.55
CA ASN A 82 -11.63 -9.97 -23.91
C ASN A 82 -11.81 -8.43 -23.94
N TYR A 83 -11.42 -7.74 -22.87
CA TYR A 83 -11.57 -6.29 -22.72
C TYR A 83 -10.21 -5.61 -22.75
N GLN A 84 -10.20 -4.31 -23.03
CA GLN A 84 -8.96 -3.54 -22.98
C GLN A 84 -8.37 -3.56 -21.56
N ALA A 85 -7.07 -3.86 -21.47
CA ALA A 85 -6.36 -3.88 -20.21
C ALA A 85 -6.40 -2.51 -19.53
N ILE A 86 -6.63 -2.51 -18.22
CA ILE A 86 -6.64 -1.29 -17.43
C ILE A 86 -5.20 -0.94 -17.04
N ILE A 87 -4.77 0.24 -17.45
CA ILE A 87 -3.47 0.80 -17.08
C ILE A 87 -3.74 1.90 -16.06
N LEU A 88 -3.30 1.70 -14.82
CA LEU A 88 -3.43 2.75 -13.81
C LEU A 88 -2.53 3.94 -14.16
N PRO A 89 -2.96 5.19 -13.87
CA PRO A 89 -2.15 6.38 -14.08
C PRO A 89 -0.94 6.41 -13.15
N THR A 90 0.01 7.31 -13.36
CA THR A 90 1.05 7.57 -12.36
C THR A 90 0.46 8.30 -11.16
N VAL A 91 0.93 7.99 -9.96
CA VAL A 91 0.48 8.65 -8.71
C VAL A 91 1.69 9.28 -8.02
N ASN A 92 1.56 10.53 -7.59
CA ASN A 92 2.55 11.19 -6.74
C ASN A 92 2.20 10.94 -5.27
N PHE A 93 2.76 9.87 -4.71
CA PHE A 93 2.51 9.48 -3.31
C PHE A 93 3.03 10.48 -2.29
N TYR A 94 4.12 11.19 -2.61
CA TYR A 94 4.66 12.22 -1.73
C TYR A 94 3.61 13.29 -1.41
N LYS A 95 3.00 13.87 -2.46
CA LYS A 95 1.92 14.85 -2.33
C LYS A 95 0.66 14.28 -1.67
N LEU A 96 0.34 13.02 -1.97
CA LEU A 96 -0.84 12.35 -1.43
C LEU A 96 -0.74 12.15 0.09
N ILE A 97 0.47 11.91 0.60
CA ILE A 97 0.72 11.58 2.01
C ILE A 97 1.08 12.81 2.85
N GLU A 98 1.58 13.88 2.24
CA GLU A 98 1.97 15.13 2.93
C GLU A 98 0.91 15.64 3.91
N ASN A 99 -0.37 15.59 3.52
CA ASN A 99 -1.51 16.04 4.33
C ASN A 99 -2.37 14.88 4.88
N CYS A 100 -1.85 13.66 4.87
CA CYS A 100 -2.58 12.49 5.35
C CYS A 100 -2.64 12.47 6.87
N ASN A 101 -3.82 12.25 7.44
CA ASN A 101 -3.98 11.93 8.85
C ASN A 101 -3.51 10.50 9.11
N ILE A 102 -2.44 10.33 9.88
CA ILE A 102 -1.84 9.02 10.14
C ILE A 102 -2.77 8.07 10.90
N GLU A 103 -3.64 8.60 11.77
CA GLU A 103 -4.60 7.77 12.51
C GLU A 103 -5.61 7.08 11.58
N GLU A 104 -6.03 7.75 10.50
CA GLU A 104 -6.99 7.22 9.53
C GLU A 104 -6.40 6.11 8.65
N VAL A 105 -5.08 6.08 8.51
CA VAL A 105 -4.37 5.10 7.67
C VAL A 105 -3.61 4.05 8.48
N SER A 106 -3.52 4.24 9.79
CA SER A 106 -2.98 3.26 10.72
C SER A 106 -3.99 2.14 11.01
N LEU A 107 -3.48 0.92 11.08
CA LEU A 107 -4.22 -0.27 11.50
C LEU A 107 -3.64 -0.79 12.82
N PRO A 108 -4.44 -1.55 13.61
CA PRO A 108 -4.00 -2.08 14.89
C PRO A 108 -2.72 -2.91 14.79
N SER A 109 -1.80 -2.72 15.73
CA SER A 109 -0.48 -3.38 15.74
C SER A 109 -0.56 -4.91 15.82
N GLU A 110 -1.68 -5.45 16.30
CA GLU A 110 -1.99 -6.88 16.37
C GLU A 110 -2.12 -7.51 14.98
N MET A 111 -2.37 -6.71 13.94
CA MET A 111 -2.45 -7.15 12.55
C MET A 111 -1.08 -7.21 11.86
N TYR A 112 0.00 -6.82 12.55
CA TYR A 112 1.34 -6.83 12.00
C TYR A 112 1.80 -8.28 11.76
N GLU A 113 2.41 -8.52 10.61
CA GLU A 113 2.94 -9.82 10.20
C GLU A 113 4.45 -9.72 9.92
N GLU A 114 5.21 -10.65 10.50
CA GLU A 114 6.63 -10.82 10.19
C GLU A 114 6.81 -11.55 8.85
N PHE A 115 7.81 -11.17 8.07
CA PHE A 115 8.10 -11.77 6.77
C PHE A 115 8.35 -13.30 6.85
N ASN A 116 9.01 -13.75 7.92
CA ASN A 116 9.40 -15.16 8.08
C ASN A 116 8.24 -16.11 8.38
N GLN A 117 6.99 -15.64 8.52
CA GLN A 117 5.85 -16.52 8.72
C GLN A 117 5.37 -17.22 7.43
N TYR A 118 5.92 -16.85 6.27
CA TYR A 118 5.49 -17.33 4.95
C TYR A 118 6.56 -18.11 4.16
N ILE A 119 7.70 -18.43 4.78
CA ILE A 119 8.81 -19.20 4.17
C ILE A 119 9.10 -20.44 5.01
#